data_AF-A0A0E9M1N2-F1
#
_entry.id   AF-A0A0E9M1N2-F1
#
_cell.length_a   1.000
_cell.length_b   1.000
_cell.length_c   1.000
_cell.angle_alpha   90.00
_cell.angle_beta   90.00
_cell.angle_gamma   90.00
#
_symmetry.space_group_name_H-M   'P 1'
#
loop_
_entity.id
_entity.type
_entity.pdbx_description
1 polymer ?
#
loop_
_entity_poly.entity_id
_entity_poly.type
_entity_poly.pdbx_seq_one_letter_code
_entity_poly.pdbx_strand_id
1 'polypeptide(L)'
;MGSEVNYNELAQTVGVNKTTVQNYIDILEKGYIVFRLNSFSRNLRNEIKQTRKIYFLDNGIRNMIIGNFNPLELRVDKGALWENFLVSERLKQNNYKDSYSKMFFWRNRQQQEIDFVEERAGEVIAYEFKWNKKKVKFPEKFITTYNAKAHSIDRSNFRDFVKIENS
;
A
#
# COMPACT_ATOMS: atom_id res chain seq x y z
N MET A 1 2.02 -9.79 2.08
CA MET A 1 1.20 -9.33 0.94
C MET A 1 1.10 -7.83 1.01
N GLY A 2 1.53 -7.21 -0.08
CA GLY A 2 1.40 -5.80 -0.51
C GLY A 2 1.42 -5.81 -2.05
N SER A 3 0.78 -6.84 -2.61
CA SER A 3 0.95 -7.25 -4.00
C SER A 3 -0.26 -6.77 -4.80
N GLU A 4 0.01 -6.37 -6.04
CA GLU A 4 -1.04 -5.97 -6.97
C GLU A 4 -2.04 -7.12 -7.15
N VAL A 5 -3.33 -6.81 -6.99
CA VAL A 5 -4.38 -7.81 -7.17
C VAL A 5 -4.85 -7.76 -8.61
N ASN A 6 -4.36 -8.74 -9.38
CA ASN A 6 -4.99 -9.10 -10.64
C ASN A 6 -6.17 -10.04 -10.34
N TYR A 7 -7.38 -9.48 -10.34
CA TYR A 7 -8.60 -10.26 -10.10
C TYR A 7 -8.76 -11.46 -11.04
N ASN A 8 -8.19 -11.42 -12.25
CA ASN A 8 -8.23 -12.55 -13.17
C ASN A 8 -7.34 -13.72 -12.69
N GLU A 9 -6.15 -13.42 -12.15
CA GLU A 9 -5.25 -14.44 -11.60
C GLU A 9 -5.81 -15.05 -10.31
N LEU A 10 -6.40 -14.22 -9.45
CA LEU A 10 -7.09 -14.72 -8.24
C LEU A 10 -8.29 -15.61 -8.59
N ALA A 11 -9.10 -15.19 -9.57
CA ALA A 11 -10.22 -15.97 -10.08
C ALA A 11 -9.77 -17.35 -10.57
N GLN A 12 -8.69 -17.39 -11.36
CA GLN A 12 -8.12 -18.64 -11.86
C GLN A 12 -7.56 -19.53 -10.74
N THR A 13 -6.89 -18.93 -9.75
CA THR A 13 -6.28 -19.66 -8.62
C THR A 13 -7.34 -20.28 -7.70
N VAL A 14 -8.44 -19.57 -7.47
CA VAL A 14 -9.52 -19.98 -6.55
C VAL A 14 -10.63 -20.74 -7.30
N GLY A 15 -10.56 -20.83 -8.63
CA GLY A 15 -11.55 -21.53 -9.45
C GLY A 15 -12.92 -20.85 -9.51
N VAL A 16 -12.98 -19.54 -9.26
CA VAL A 16 -14.24 -18.75 -9.25
C VAL A 16 -14.17 -17.64 -10.30
N ASN A 17 -15.33 -17.11 -10.71
CA ASN A 17 -15.34 -15.99 -11.66
C ASN A 17 -14.82 -14.68 -11.02
N LYS A 18 -14.37 -13.75 -11.86
CA LYS A 18 -13.84 -12.44 -11.44
C LYS A 18 -14.81 -11.64 -10.56
N THR A 19 -16.09 -11.65 -10.90
CA THR A 19 -17.14 -10.93 -10.18
C THR A 19 -17.28 -11.44 -8.75
N THR A 20 -17.20 -12.76 -8.55
CA THR A 20 -17.22 -13.40 -7.23
C THR A 20 -16.01 -12.98 -6.39
N VAL A 21 -14.81 -12.93 -6.97
CA VAL A 21 -13.62 -12.43 -6.27
C VAL A 21 -13.79 -10.97 -5.84
N GLN A 22 -14.31 -10.12 -6.74
CA GLN A 22 -14.60 -8.72 -6.42
C GLN A 22 -15.62 -8.59 -5.29
N ASN A 23 -16.71 -9.37 -5.32
CA ASN A 23 -17.71 -9.39 -4.27
C ASN A 23 -17.12 -9.81 -2.92
N TYR A 24 -16.24 -10.82 -2.89
CA TYR A 24 -15.58 -11.21 -1.64
C TYR A 24 -14.67 -10.11 -1.10
N ILE A 25 -13.89 -9.44 -1.95
CA ILE A 25 -13.07 -8.30 -1.53
C ILE A 25 -13.94 -7.16 -1.00
N ASP A 26 -15.07 -6.87 -1.66
CA ASP A 26 -16.02 -5.85 -1.19
C ASP A 26 -16.62 -6.22 0.18
N ILE A 27 -16.94 -7.49 0.41
CA ILE A 27 -17.42 -7.97 1.72
C ILE A 27 -16.33 -7.81 2.79
N LEU A 28 -15.09 -8.22 2.50
CA LEU A 28 -13.97 -8.10 3.43
C LEU A 28 -13.63 -6.64 3.75
N GLU A 29 -13.75 -5.74 2.77
CA GLU A 29 -13.52 -4.31 2.97
C GLU A 29 -14.64 -3.67 3.83
N LYS A 30 -15.91 -4.00 3.57
CA LYS A 30 -17.04 -3.58 4.41
C LYS A 30 -16.96 -4.15 5.83
N GLY A 31 -16.35 -5.32 5.99
CA GLY A 31 -16.07 -5.94 7.27
C GLY A 31 -14.82 -5.41 7.98
N TYR A 32 -14.14 -4.39 7.44
CA TYR A 32 -12.90 -3.84 8.00
C TYR A 32 -11.78 -4.87 8.19
N ILE A 33 -11.70 -5.87 7.32
CA ILE A 33 -10.62 -6.87 7.32
C ILE A 33 -9.49 -6.41 6.40
N VAL A 34 -9.84 -5.91 5.22
CA VAL A 34 -8.90 -5.41 4.21
C VAL A 34 -9.29 -4.03 3.74
N PHE A 35 -8.37 -3.35 3.05
CA PHE A 35 -8.67 -2.13 2.29
C PHE A 35 -7.89 -2.10 0.99
N ARG A 36 -8.40 -1.33 0.03
CA ARG A 36 -7.79 -1.15 -1.29
C ARG A 36 -6.98 0.14 -1.37
N LEU A 37 -5.74 0.02 -1.83
CA LEU A 37 -4.88 1.15 -2.19
C LEU A 37 -4.88 1.29 -3.72
N ASN A 38 -5.38 2.42 -4.22
CA ASN A 38 -5.50 2.68 -5.66
C ASN A 38 -4.17 3.14 -6.24
N SER A 39 -4.00 2.97 -7.55
CA SER A 39 -2.84 3.51 -8.25
C SER A 39 -2.96 5.02 -8.41
N PHE A 40 -1.83 5.73 -8.37
CA PHE A 40 -1.75 7.17 -8.50
C PHE A 40 -1.75 7.58 -9.97
N SER A 41 -2.71 8.42 -10.35
CA SER A 41 -2.77 9.01 -11.69
C SER A 41 -3.46 10.37 -11.66
N ARG A 42 -2.89 11.36 -12.36
CA ARG A 42 -3.56 12.66 -12.58
C ARG A 42 -4.63 12.63 -13.68
N ASN A 43 -4.67 11.57 -14.48
CA ASN A 43 -5.65 11.42 -15.56
C ASN A 43 -6.83 10.55 -15.10
N LEU A 44 -7.92 11.21 -14.66
CA LEU A 44 -9.15 10.55 -14.19
C LEU A 44 -9.72 9.50 -15.17
N ARG A 45 -9.58 9.71 -16.50
CA ARG A 45 -10.05 8.72 -17.51
C ARG A 45 -9.35 7.36 -17.43
N ASN A 46 -8.14 7.30 -16.88
CA ASN A 46 -7.42 6.04 -16.70
C ASN A 46 -7.68 5.39 -15.34
N GLU A 47 -8.36 6.07 -14.41
CA GLU A 47 -8.54 5.64 -13.01
C GLU A 47 -9.40 4.38 -12.88
N ILE A 48 -10.41 4.24 -13.76
CA ILE A 48 -11.37 3.12 -13.72
C ILE A 48 -10.71 1.78 -14.11
N LYS A 49 -9.62 1.79 -14.86
CA LYS A 49 -8.87 0.58 -15.27
C LYS A 49 -7.64 0.31 -14.39
N GLN A 50 -7.40 1.11 -13.36
CA GLN A 50 -6.19 0.99 -12.58
C GLN A 50 -6.23 -0.20 -11.62
N THR A 51 -5.09 -0.84 -11.54
CA THR A 51 -4.83 -1.94 -10.62
C THR A 51 -4.86 -1.43 -9.18
N ARG A 52 -5.14 -2.35 -8.25
CA ARG A 52 -5.26 -2.05 -6.83
C ARG A 52 -4.35 -2.97 -6.05
N LYS A 53 -3.71 -2.44 -5.00
CA LYS A 53 -3.11 -3.26 -3.96
C LYS A 53 -4.12 -3.49 -2.85
N ILE A 54 -4.11 -4.69 -2.26
CA ILE A 54 -4.97 -5.02 -1.12
C ILE A 54 -4.09 -5.23 0.09
N TYR A 55 -4.43 -4.52 1.17
CA TYR A 55 -3.76 -4.60 2.45
C TYR A 55 -4.73 -5.06 3.52
N PHE A 56 -4.19 -5.63 4.60
CA PHE A 56 -4.98 -5.97 5.76
C PHE A 56 -4.99 -4.76 6.68
N LEU A 57 -6.09 -4.53 7.39
CA LEU A 57 -6.12 -3.50 8.43
C LEU A 57 -5.29 -3.89 9.66
N ASP A 58 -5.09 -5.20 9.85
CA ASP A 58 -4.30 -5.77 10.93
C ASP A 58 -3.46 -6.97 10.44
N ASN A 59 -2.14 -6.91 10.68
CA ASN A 59 -1.20 -7.97 10.33
C ASN A 59 -1.44 -9.27 11.11
N GLY A 60 -2.00 -9.20 12.31
CA GLY A 60 -2.43 -10.34 13.12
C GLY A 60 -3.52 -11.15 12.44
N ILE A 61 -4.55 -10.50 11.87
CA ILE A 61 -5.58 -11.18 11.07
C ILE A 61 -4.95 -11.87 9.87
N ARG A 62 -4.06 -11.17 9.16
CA ARG A 62 -3.31 -11.76 8.05
C ARG A 62 -2.54 -13.01 8.48
N ASN A 63 -1.79 -12.91 9.58
CA ASN A 63 -0.95 -13.99 10.11
C ASN A 63 -1.77 -15.20 10.54
N MET A 64 -2.94 -14.97 11.15
CA MET A 64 -3.91 -16.00 11.51
C MET A 64 -4.41 -16.76 10.29
N ILE A 65 -4.81 -16.07 9.22
CA ILE A 65 -5.33 -16.70 8.00
C ILE A 65 -4.30 -17.64 7.35
N ILE A 66 -3.01 -17.28 7.39
CA ILE A 66 -1.94 -18.11 6.82
C ILE A 66 -1.29 -19.06 7.84
N GLY A 67 -1.78 -19.08 9.09
CA GLY A 67 -1.25 -19.93 10.17
C GLY A 67 0.23 -19.68 10.50
N ASN A 68 0.76 -18.50 10.20
CA ASN A 68 2.19 -18.20 10.40
C ASN A 68 2.33 -17.14 11.49
N PHE A 69 2.81 -17.56 12.66
CA PHE A 69 3.13 -16.72 13.81
C PHE A 69 4.61 -16.78 14.19
N ASN A 70 5.45 -17.28 13.27
CA ASN A 70 6.88 -17.37 13.51
C ASN A 70 7.47 -15.99 13.84
N PRO A 71 8.52 -15.94 14.70
CA PRO A 71 9.30 -14.73 14.93
C PRO A 71 9.68 -14.07 13.61
N LEU A 72 9.58 -12.74 13.56
CA LEU A 72 9.70 -11.99 12.33
C LEU A 72 11.03 -12.26 11.62
N GLU A 73 12.10 -12.49 12.37
CA GLU A 73 13.45 -12.83 11.93
C GLU A 73 13.46 -14.00 10.94
N LEU A 74 12.64 -15.02 11.20
CA LEU A 74 12.55 -16.27 10.44
C LEU A 74 11.59 -16.19 9.25
N ARG A 75 10.88 -15.06 9.09
CA ARG A 75 9.86 -14.91 8.05
C ARG A 75 10.44 -14.41 6.74
N VAL A 76 10.14 -15.14 5.66
CA VAL A 76 10.45 -14.73 4.28
C VAL A 76 9.62 -13.53 3.81
N ASP A 77 8.41 -13.35 4.37
CA ASP A 77 7.48 -12.27 4.00
C ASP A 77 7.61 -11.02 4.90
N LYS A 78 8.71 -10.91 5.67
CA LYS A 78 9.00 -9.80 6.58
C LYS A 78 8.85 -8.42 5.94
N GLY A 79 9.39 -8.23 4.74
CA GLY A 79 9.26 -6.95 4.02
C GLY A 79 7.82 -6.60 3.69
N ALA A 80 7.03 -7.58 3.27
CA ALA A 80 5.63 -7.36 2.94
C ALA A 80 4.74 -7.15 4.18
N LEU A 81 5.08 -7.77 5.33
CA LEU A 81 4.46 -7.47 6.62
C LEU A 81 4.76 -6.03 7.06
N TRP A 82 6.01 -5.61 6.88
CA TRP A 82 6.45 -4.26 7.22
C TRP A 82 5.71 -3.19 6.41
N GLU A 83 5.64 -3.36 5.09
CA GLU A 83 4.86 -2.48 4.22
C GLU A 83 3.39 -2.45 4.62
N ASN A 84 2.75 -3.60 4.83
CA ASN A 84 1.34 -3.67 5.23
C ASN A 84 1.06 -2.95 6.56
N PHE A 85 1.96 -3.11 7.54
CA PHE A 85 1.92 -2.37 8.80
C PHE A 85 2.01 -0.85 8.55
N LEU A 86 2.98 -0.38 7.78
CA LEU A 86 3.15 1.06 7.55
C LEU A 86 1.94 1.68 6.83
N VAL A 87 1.43 1.02 5.78
CA VAL A 87 0.27 1.53 5.03
C VAL A 87 -0.99 1.53 5.91
N SER A 88 -1.24 0.45 6.66
CA SER A 88 -2.44 0.36 7.53
C SER A 88 -2.39 1.35 8.68
N GLU A 89 -1.24 1.55 9.32
CA GLU A 89 -1.10 2.56 10.37
C GLU A 89 -1.21 3.99 9.83
N ARG A 90 -0.63 4.27 8.65
CA ARG A 90 -0.80 5.58 8.00
C ARG A 90 -2.25 5.87 7.63
N LEU A 91 -3.00 4.86 7.17
CA LEU A 91 -4.44 4.98 6.91
C LEU A 91 -5.20 5.38 8.18
N LYS A 92 -4.98 4.65 9.27
CA LYS A 92 -5.63 4.93 10.57
C LYS A 92 -5.31 6.35 11.02
N GLN A 93 -4.06 6.79 10.90
CA GLN A 93 -3.61 8.11 11.34
C GLN A 93 -4.18 9.23 10.49
N ASN A 94 -4.24 9.07 9.17
CA ASN A 94 -4.91 10.02 8.28
C ASN A 94 -6.39 10.16 8.61
N ASN A 95 -7.07 9.05 8.92
CA ASN A 95 -8.49 9.05 9.31
C ASN A 95 -8.72 9.67 10.69
N TYR A 96 -7.89 9.37 11.69
CA TYR A 96 -8.06 9.90 13.05
C TYR A 96 -7.80 11.38 13.18
N LYS A 97 -7.06 11.97 12.25
CA LYS A 97 -6.66 13.39 12.28
C LYS A 97 -7.31 14.22 11.19
N ASP A 98 -8.25 13.63 10.45
CA ASP A 98 -8.91 14.27 9.31
C ASP A 98 -7.91 15.01 8.40
N SER A 99 -6.80 14.34 8.08
CA SER A 99 -5.69 15.00 7.37
C SER A 99 -6.04 15.39 5.93
N TYR A 100 -7.15 14.85 5.41
CA TYR A 100 -7.60 14.89 4.01
C TYR A 100 -6.53 14.42 3.01
N SER A 101 -5.48 13.73 3.49
CA SER A 101 -4.45 13.11 2.65
C SER A 101 -5.06 11.96 1.86
N LYS A 102 -4.82 11.96 0.54
CA LYS A 102 -5.18 10.83 -0.32
C LYS A 102 -4.00 9.86 -0.43
N MET A 103 -4.30 8.57 -0.34
CA MET A 103 -3.30 7.51 -0.29
C MET A 103 -3.37 6.64 -1.55
N PHE A 104 -2.19 6.38 -2.13
CA PHE A 104 -2.05 5.62 -3.37
C PHE A 104 -0.78 4.77 -3.36
N PHE A 105 -0.61 3.93 -4.37
CA PHE A 105 0.71 3.43 -4.81
C PHE A 105 0.96 3.95 -6.23
N TRP A 106 2.17 3.82 -6.76
CA TRP A 106 2.39 4.16 -8.18
C TRP A 106 3.14 3.06 -8.89
N ARG A 107 2.74 2.78 -10.14
CA ARG A 107 3.46 1.88 -11.03
C ARG A 107 3.36 2.36 -12.47
N ASN A 108 4.41 2.17 -13.26
CA ASN A 108 4.40 2.47 -14.69
C ASN A 108 4.43 1.21 -15.57
N ARG A 109 4.30 1.40 -16.89
CA ARG A 109 4.35 0.31 -17.88
C ARG A 109 5.69 -0.44 -17.91
N GLN A 110 6.77 0.18 -17.43
CA GLN A 110 8.09 -0.43 -17.31
C GLN A 110 8.27 -1.15 -15.97
N GLN A 111 7.19 -1.40 -15.22
CA GLN A 111 7.18 -2.08 -13.93
C GLN A 111 8.04 -1.39 -12.85
N GLN A 112 8.35 -0.11 -13.03
CA GLN A 112 8.87 0.71 -11.93
C GLN A 112 7.72 1.03 -10.99
N GLU A 113 7.99 0.96 -9.70
CA GLU A 113 7.00 1.09 -8.64
C GLU A 113 7.47 2.07 -7.56
N ILE A 114 6.50 2.65 -6.87
CA ILE A 114 6.64 3.32 -5.60
C ILE A 114 5.61 2.70 -4.65
N ASP A 115 6.09 2.17 -3.52
CA ASP A 115 5.29 1.41 -2.56
C ASP A 115 4.06 2.20 -2.08
N PHE A 116 4.26 3.49 -1.77
CA PHE A 116 3.23 4.35 -1.21
C PHE A 116 3.40 5.81 -1.65
N VAL A 117 2.29 6.45 -2.00
CA VAL A 117 2.22 7.85 -2.42
C VAL A 117 1.12 8.53 -1.62
N GLU A 118 1.44 9.69 -1.07
CA GLU A 118 0.47 10.54 -0.39
C GLU A 118 0.33 11.86 -1.15
N GLU A 119 -0.91 12.29 -1.38
CA GLU A 119 -1.23 13.60 -1.94
C GLU A 119 -1.99 14.43 -0.91
N ARG A 120 -1.45 15.59 -0.55
CA ARG A 120 -2.08 16.53 0.38
C ARG A 120 -1.89 17.96 -0.10
N ALA A 121 -2.98 18.71 -0.23
CA ALA A 121 -2.97 20.10 -0.69
C ALA A 121 -2.19 20.33 -2.02
N GLY A 122 -2.24 19.35 -2.93
CA GLY A 122 -1.53 19.39 -4.22
C GLY A 122 -0.05 19.01 -4.15
N GLU A 123 0.52 18.84 -2.96
CA GLU A 123 1.85 18.25 -2.79
C GLU A 123 1.78 16.73 -2.93
N VAL A 124 2.72 16.16 -3.68
CA VAL A 124 2.87 14.71 -3.87
C VAL A 124 4.13 14.25 -3.15
N ILE A 125 3.98 13.25 -2.29
CA ILE A 125 5.08 12.66 -1.54
C ILE A 125 5.15 11.16 -1.81
N ALA A 126 6.30 10.69 -2.27
CA ALA A 126 6.61 9.30 -2.51
C ALA A 126 7.34 8.68 -1.32
N TYR A 127 6.93 7.48 -0.97
CA TYR A 127 7.51 6.69 0.11
C TYR A 127 7.88 5.30 -0.38
N GLU A 128 9.04 4.86 0.07
CA GLU A 128 9.57 3.51 -0.18
C GLU A 128 9.89 2.84 1.13
N PHE A 129 9.43 1.61 1.30
CA PHE A 129 9.52 0.92 2.57
C PHE A 129 10.62 -0.13 2.54
N LYS A 130 11.50 -0.08 3.53
CA LYS A 130 12.60 -1.04 3.69
C LYS A 130 12.70 -1.45 5.14
N TRP A 131 12.87 -2.74 5.41
CA TRP A 131 13.02 -3.23 6.79
C TRP A 131 14.30 -2.71 7.46
N ASN A 132 15.39 -2.61 6.69
CA ASN A 132 16.67 -2.10 7.14
C ASN A 132 17.02 -0.85 6.33
N LYS A 133 17.82 0.03 6.95
CA LYS A 133 18.34 1.23 6.30
C LYS A 133 19.10 0.87 5.04
N LYS A 134 18.58 1.29 3.89
CA LYS A 134 19.15 1.02 2.57
C LYS A 134 18.92 2.22 1.67
N LYS A 135 19.91 2.54 0.83
CA LYS A 135 19.75 3.56 -0.21
C LYS A 135 18.67 3.11 -1.19
N VAL A 136 17.65 3.94 -1.38
CA VAL A 136 16.58 3.70 -2.34
C VAL A 136 16.79 4.60 -3.55
N LYS A 137 16.66 4.04 -4.75
CA LYS A 137 16.65 4.79 -6.00
C LYS A 137 15.20 4.94 -6.44
N PHE A 138 14.66 6.14 -6.30
CA PHE A 138 13.30 6.44 -6.74
C PHE A 138 13.24 6.58 -8.27
N PRO A 139 12.11 6.25 -8.91
CA PRO A 139 11.92 6.45 -10.35
C PRO A 139 11.98 7.94 -10.72
N GLU A 140 13.03 8.37 -11.42
CA GLU A 140 13.23 9.78 -11.83
C GLU A 140 12.02 10.34 -12.59
N LYS A 141 11.40 9.51 -13.44
CA LYS A 141 10.19 9.87 -14.18
C LYS A 141 9.04 10.28 -13.24
N PHE A 142 8.86 9.60 -12.11
CA PHE A 142 7.80 9.96 -11.16
C PHE A 142 8.12 11.29 -10.49
N ILE A 143 9.34 11.41 -9.95
CA ILE A 143 9.80 12.62 -9.24
C ILE A 143 9.65 13.86 -10.11
N THR A 144 10.12 13.80 -11.36
CA THR A 144 10.05 14.91 -12.31
C THR A 144 8.63 15.22 -12.77
N THR A 145 7.83 14.20 -13.10
CA THR A 145 6.45 14.40 -13.61
C THR A 145 5.54 15.06 -12.57
N TYR A 146 5.70 14.69 -11.30
CA TYR A 146 4.81 15.13 -10.23
C TYR A 146 5.44 16.16 -9.29
N ASN A 147 6.69 16.57 -9.54
CA ASN A 147 7.50 17.38 -8.63
C ASN A 147 7.46 16.83 -7.19
N ALA A 148 7.61 15.51 -7.07
CA ALA A 148 7.33 14.80 -5.82
C ALA A 148 8.53 14.84 -4.86
N LYS A 149 8.25 15.03 -3.56
CA LYS A 149 9.21 14.74 -2.48
C LYS A 149 9.36 13.23 -2.32
N ALA A 150 10.51 12.73 -1.91
CA ALA A 150 10.77 11.30 -1.79
C ALA A 150 11.47 10.93 -0.49
N HIS A 151 10.93 9.93 0.22
CA HIS A 151 11.44 9.48 1.51
C HIS A 151 11.49 7.95 1.60
N SER A 152 12.64 7.40 2.01
CA SER A 152 12.72 6.00 2.40
C SER A 152 12.36 5.83 3.87
N ILE A 153 11.45 4.92 4.18
CA ILE A 153 11.04 4.59 5.55
C ILE A 153 11.59 3.23 5.94
N ASP A 154 12.26 3.20 7.10
CA ASP A 154 12.82 2.01 7.72
C ASP A 154 12.63 2.02 9.24
N ARG A 155 13.15 1.01 9.94
CA ARG A 155 13.01 0.86 11.39
C ARG A 155 13.52 2.04 12.21
N SER A 156 14.42 2.85 11.66
CA SER A 156 14.99 4.01 12.36
C SER A 156 14.09 5.25 12.33
N ASN A 157 13.21 5.40 11.32
CA ASN A 157 12.39 6.61 11.12
C ASN A 157 10.89 6.34 10.95
N PHE A 158 10.44 5.08 10.99
CA PHE A 158 9.02 4.75 10.76
C PHE A 158 8.05 5.41 11.73
N ARG A 159 8.49 5.72 12.95
CA ARG A 159 7.63 6.36 13.96
C ARG A 159 7.16 7.72 13.50
N ASP A 160 8.03 8.49 12.86
CA ASP A 160 7.71 9.81 12.32
C ASP A 160 6.81 9.69 11.08
N PHE A 161 6.94 8.59 10.34
CA PHE A 161 6.03 8.27 9.25
C PHE A 161 4.63 7.88 9.75
N VAL A 162 4.49 7.06 10.79
CA VAL A 162 3.15 6.67 11.26
C VAL A 162 2.51 7.76 12.12
N LYS A 163 3.28 8.46 12.95
CA LYS A 163 2.75 9.56 13.78
C LYS A 163 2.72 10.85 12.99
N ILE A 164 1.54 11.22 12.47
CA ILE A 164 1.32 12.58 11.99
C ILE A 164 1.22 13.47 13.24
N GLU A 165 2.01 14.52 13.40
CA GLU A 165 1.82 15.44 14.53
C GLU A 165 0.62 16.37 14.28
N ASN A 166 -0.14 16.71 15.34
CA ASN A 166 -1.22 17.70 15.20
C ASN A 166 -0.56 19.07 14.99
N SER A 167 -0.85 19.71 13.87
CA SER A 167 -0.54 21.12 13.65
C SER A 167 -1.49 22.00 14.46
#